data_AF-A0A261G2N3-F1
#
_entry.id   AF-A0A261G2N3-F1
#
_cell.length_a   1.000
_cell.length_b   1.000
_cell.length_c   1.000
_cell.angle_alpha   90.00
_cell.angle_beta   90.00
_cell.angle_gamma   90.00
#
_symmetry.space_group_name_H-M   'P 1'
#
loop_
_entity.id
_entity.type
_entity.pdbx_description
1 polymer ?
#
loop_
_entity_poly.entity_id
_entity_poly.type
_entity_poly.pdbx_seq_one_letter_code
_entity_poly.pdbx_strand_id
1 'polypeptide(L)' 'MTDAGVKPIPVYTPPEDGIPRNRVDEKWMRLSLSARHYMGRRAKTHGETRNGSEPRR' A
#
# COMPACT_ATOMS: atom_id res chain seq x y z
N MET A 1 19.28 -30.26 14.91
CA MET A 1 18.69 -30.09 13.56
C MET A 1 17.90 -28.80 13.55
N THR A 2 18.41 -27.76 12.89
CA THR A 2 17.61 -26.72 12.20
C THR A 2 18.55 -25.97 11.25
N ASP A 3 19.15 -26.72 10.33
CA ASP A 3 19.66 -26.13 9.08
C ASP A 3 18.64 -26.52 8.00
N ALA A 4 17.46 -25.91 8.07
CA ALA A 4 16.62 -25.86 6.88
C ALA A 4 17.28 -24.78 6.04
N GLY A 5 18.02 -25.15 4.98
CA GLY A 5 18.73 -24.28 4.04
C GLY A 5 17.84 -23.30 3.26
N VAL A 6 16.87 -22.69 3.94
CA VAL A 6 15.91 -21.72 3.46
C VAL A 6 16.61 -20.37 3.46
N LYS A 7 16.90 -19.87 2.27
CA LYS A 7 17.43 -18.51 2.09
C LYS A 7 16.34 -17.52 2.51
N PRO A 8 16.66 -16.50 3.31
CA PRO A 8 15.69 -15.48 3.67
C PRO A 8 15.15 -14.80 2.41
N ILE A 9 13.84 -14.57 2.37
CA ILE A 9 13.20 -13.84 1.28
C ILE A 9 13.64 -12.38 1.41
N PRO A 10 14.32 -11.80 0.41
CA PRO A 10 14.70 -10.40 0.46
C PRO A 10 13.44 -9.53 0.48
N VAL A 11 13.27 -8.79 1.57
CA VAL A 11 12.20 -7.79 1.69
C VAL A 11 12.64 -6.53 0.97
N TYR A 12 11.76 -5.99 0.14
CA TYR A 12 11.99 -4.70 -0.50
C TYR A 12 11.92 -3.57 0.53
N THR A 13 13.00 -2.80 0.67
CA THR A 13 13.06 -1.60 1.51
C THR A 13 13.17 -0.36 0.61
N PRO A 14 12.17 0.55 0.65
CA PRO A 14 12.24 1.82 -0.08
C PRO A 14 13.44 2.66 0.37
N PRO A 15 14.03 3.48 -0.53
CA PRO A 15 15.07 4.45 -0.17
C PRO A 15 14.56 5.47 0.84
N GLU A 16 15.38 5.82 1.84
CA GLU A 16 15.01 6.78 2.89
C GLU A 16 14.81 8.20 2.32
N ASP A 17 15.65 8.59 1.36
CA ASP A 17 15.59 9.92 0.73
C ASP A 17 14.39 10.09 -0.23
N GLY A 18 13.62 9.03 -0.46
CA GLY A 18 12.49 9.06 -1.40
C GLY A 18 12.90 9.15 -2.88
N ILE A 19 14.19 9.02 -3.19
CA ILE A 19 14.72 9.00 -4.56
C ILE A 19 14.96 7.54 -4.98
N PRO A 20 14.37 7.06 -6.08
CA PRO A 20 14.57 5.67 -6.52
C PRO A 20 16.03 5.43 -6.95
N ARG A 21 16.65 4.36 -6.45
CA ARG A 21 18.03 3.99 -6.83
C ARG A 21 18.08 3.35 -8.22
N ASN A 22 16.97 2.75 -8.66
CA ASN A 22 16.84 2.05 -9.93
C ASN A 22 15.36 1.97 -10.38
N ARG A 23 15.13 1.38 -11.57
CA ARG A 23 13.78 1.18 -12.14
C ARG A 23 12.87 0.29 -11.28
N VAL A 24 13.44 -0.63 -10.51
CA VAL A 24 12.69 -1.52 -9.61
C VAL A 24 12.14 -0.70 -8.45
N ASP A 25 12.96 0.15 -7.82
CA ASP A 25 12.52 1.08 -6.78
C ASP A 25 11.41 1.99 -7.32
N GLU A 26 11.60 2.59 -8.50
CA GLU A 26 10.61 3.47 -9.12
C GLU A 26 9.25 2.77 -9.31
N LYS A 27 9.26 1.51 -9.78
CA LYS A 27 8.05 0.71 -9.93
C LYS A 27 7.37 0.45 -8.59
N TRP A 28 8.11 -0.02 -7.59
CA TRP A 28 7.57 -0.34 -6.27
C TRP A 28 7.04 0.89 -5.55
N MET A 29 7.71 2.03 -5.68
CA MET A 29 7.27 3.31 -5.10
C MET A 29 5.97 3.78 -5.75
N ARG A 30 5.85 3.72 -7.09
CA ARG A 30 4.61 4.04 -7.81
C ARG A 30 3.45 3.13 -7.41
N LEU A 31 3.70 1.82 -7.29
CA LEU A 31 2.68 0.86 -6.88
C LEU A 31 2.19 1.12 -5.45
N SER A 32 3.11 1.44 -4.53
CA SER A 32 2.74 1.76 -3.15
C SER A 32 1.90 3.03 -3.08
N LEU A 33 2.25 4.05 -3.87
CA LEU A 33 1.49 5.30 -3.97
C LEU A 33 0.09 5.08 -4.56
N SER A 34 -0.03 4.28 -5.62
CA SER A 34 -1.33 3.99 -6.23
C SER A 34 -2.24 3.21 -5.28
N ALA A 35 -1.70 2.27 -4.50
CA ALA A 35 -2.43 1.55 -3.47
C ALA A 35 -2.96 2.52 -2.39
N ARG A 36 -2.14 3.48 -1.93
CA ARG A 36 -2.57 4.51 -0.97
C ARG A 36 -3.72 5.35 -1.52
N HIS A 37 -3.64 5.79 -2.78
CA HIS A 37 -4.73 6.52 -3.43
C HIS A 37 -6.01 5.69 -3.55
N TYR A 38 -5.89 4.41 -3.91
CA TYR A 38 -7.02 3.49 -3.98
C TYR A 38 -7.71 3.32 -2.62
N MET A 39 -6.93 3.04 -1.56
CA MET A 39 -7.47 2.90 -0.21
C MET A 39 -8.07 4.21 0.30
N GLY A 40 -7.46 5.35 0.00
CA GLY A 40 -7.99 6.68 0.33
C GLY A 40 -9.36 6.93 -0.33
N ARG A 41 -9.54 6.53 -1.60
CA ARG A 41 -10.86 6.59 -2.25
C ARG A 41 -11.88 5.71 -1.55
N ARG A 42 -11.50 4.48 -1.19
CA ARG A 42 -12.39 3.52 -0.52
C ARG A 42 -12.78 3.96 0.90
N ALA A 43 -11.88 4.63 1.62
CA ALA A 43 -12.19 5.21 2.92
C ALA A 43 -13.21 6.35 2.80
N LYS A 44 -13.11 7.18 1.75
CA LYS A 44 -14.07 8.27 1.48
C LYS A 44 -15.46 7.74 1.15
N THR A 45 -15.57 6.73 0.27
CA THR A 45 -16.86 6.13 -0.08
C THR A 45 -17.53 5.43 1.11
N HIS A 46 -16.75 4.85 2.04
CA HIS A 46 -17.30 4.20 3.23
C HIS A 46 -17.63 5.18 4.39
N GLY A 47 -17.10 6.40 4.34
CA GLY A 47 -17.50 7.50 5.23
C GLY A 47 -18.80 8.17 4.78
N GLU A 48 -19.02 8.26 3.47
CA GLU A 48 -20.22 8.86 2.87
C GLU A 48 -21.46 7.97 3.01
N THR A 49 -21.31 6.64 2.97
CA THR A 49 -22.41 5.69 3.26
C THR A 49 -22.83 5.66 4.74
N ARG A 50 -21.97 6.10 5.68
CA ARG A 50 -22.32 6.13 7.12
C ARG A 50 -23.13 7.37 7.52
N ASN A 51 -23.08 8.45 6.75
CA ASN A 51 -23.83 9.69 7.00
C ASN A 51 -25.07 9.88 6.09
N GLY A 52 -25.31 8.99 5.12
CA GLY A 52 -26.45 9.06 4.19
C GLY A 52 -27.69 8.26 4.61
N SER A 53 -27.84 7.91 5.89
CA SER A 53 -28.98 7.13 6.38
C SER A 53 -29.94 7.98 7.22
N GLU A 54 -30.62 8.91 6.55
CA GLU A 54 -31.88 9.47 7.04
C GLU A 54 -33.02 8.85 6.21
N PRO A 55 -33.90 8.01 6.78
CA PRO A 55 -35.10 7.59 6.07
C PRO A 55 -36.05 8.79 6.05
N ARG A 56 -36.31 9.33 4.85
CA ARG A 56 -37.46 10.24 4.66
C ARG A 56 -38.73 9.49 5.06
N ARG A 57 -39.30 9.85 6.20
CA ARG A 57 -40.70 9.61 6.54
C ARG A 57 -41.54 10.80 6.09
#